data_AF-A0A966I6A3-F1
#
_entry.id   AF-A0A966I6A3-F1
#
_cell.length_a   1.000
_cell.length_b   1.000
_cell.length_c   1.000
_cell.angle_alpha   90.00
_cell.angle_beta   90.00
_cell.angle_gamma   90.00
#
_symmetry.space_group_name_H-M   'P 1'
#
loop_
_entity.id
_entity.type
_entity.pdbx_description
1 polymer ?
#
loop_
_entity_poly.entity_id
_entity_poly.type
_entity_poly.pdbx_seq_one_letter_code
_entity_poly.pdbx_strand_id
1 'polypeptide(L)'
;IVAFGICFQLPVLLTLMGKAGLISSSGLKNVRKFAIVGILVLAALVTPPDVITQIILFVVVYGLYEISIFLVARVEKKINEQLASDGYFEDASEDFDDPLMKEFDEKE
;
A
#
# COMPACT_ATOMS: atom_id res chain seq x y z
N ILE A 1 -8.33 -18.89 19.84
CA ILE A 1 -6.85 -18.89 19.66
C ILE A 1 -6.48 -18.97 18.17
N VAL A 2 -7.00 -19.94 17.42
CA VAL A 2 -6.72 -20.08 15.97
C VAL A 2 -7.05 -18.82 15.15
N ALA A 3 -8.20 -18.20 15.38
CA ALA A 3 -8.62 -16.98 14.67
C ALA A 3 -7.63 -15.81 14.80
N PHE A 4 -7.05 -15.61 15.99
CA PHE A 4 -6.02 -14.59 16.20
C PHE A 4 -4.76 -14.86 15.39
N GLY A 5 -4.30 -16.12 15.34
CA GLY A 5 -3.13 -16.51 14.55
C GLY A 5 -3.32 -16.26 13.05
N ILE A 6 -4.54 -16.47 12.53
CA ILE A 6 -4.89 -16.16 11.14
C ILE A 6 -4.88 -14.64 10.90
N CYS A 7 -5.37 -13.82 11.85
CA CYS A 7 -5.29 -12.36 11.73
C CYS A 7 -3.85 -11.84 11.66
N PHE A 8 -2.89 -12.49 12.34
CA PHE A 8 -1.46 -12.15 12.24
C PHE A 8 -0.83 -12.49 10.88
N GLN A 9 -1.51 -13.23 10.00
CA GLN A 9 -1.05 -13.46 8.64
C GLN A 9 -1.43 -12.31 7.71
N LEU A 10 -2.47 -11.52 8.03
CA LEU A 10 -2.91 -10.39 7.21
C LEU A 10 -1.76 -9.40 6.91
N PRO A 11 -0.89 -8.99 7.86
CA PRO A 11 0.23 -8.11 7.56
C PRO A 11 1.22 -8.67 6.57
N VAL A 12 1.56 -9.95 6.69
CA VAL A 12 2.49 -10.61 5.77
C VAL A 12 1.85 -10.73 4.38
N LEU A 13 0.57 -11.13 4.33
CA LEU A 13 -0.17 -11.35 3.09
C LEU A 13 -0.37 -10.05 2.31
N LEU A 14 -0.79 -8.97 3.00
CA LEU A 14 -0.91 -7.64 2.41
C LEU A 14 0.45 -7.07 1.99
N THR A 15 1.51 -7.28 2.77
CA THR A 15 2.85 -6.83 2.36
C THR A 15 3.33 -7.57 1.11
N LEU A 16 3.06 -8.86 0.99
CA LEU A 16 3.41 -9.66 -0.20
C LEU A 16 2.59 -9.25 -1.42
N MET A 17 1.28 -9.04 -1.27
CA MET A 17 0.43 -8.54 -2.35
C MET A 17 0.85 -7.13 -2.79
N GLY A 18 1.27 -6.27 -1.85
CA GLY A 18 1.84 -4.95 -2.16
C GLY A 18 3.16 -5.04 -2.93
N LYS A 19 4.04 -5.98 -2.54
CA LYS A 19 5.26 -6.30 -3.29
C LYS A 19 4.99 -6.81 -4.70
N ALA A 20 3.91 -7.55 -4.90
CA ALA A 20 3.51 -8.07 -6.19
C ALA A 20 2.79 -7.02 -7.07
N GLY A 21 2.57 -5.79 -6.56
CA GLY A 21 1.85 -4.73 -7.25
C GLY A 21 0.33 -4.94 -7.35
N LEU A 22 -0.22 -5.94 -6.66
CA LEU A 22 -1.66 -6.26 -6.69
C LEU A 22 -2.50 -5.30 -5.87
N ILE A 23 -1.90 -4.68 -4.86
CA ILE A 23 -2.52 -3.70 -3.98
C ILE A 23 -1.56 -2.56 -3.72
N SER A 24 -2.10 -1.34 -3.60
CA SER A 24 -1.30 -0.16 -3.28
C SER A 24 -1.61 0.41 -1.91
N SER A 25 -0.65 1.10 -1.28
CA SER A 25 -0.89 1.79 -0.02
C SER A 25 -2.05 2.79 -0.13
N SER A 26 -2.15 3.48 -1.27
CA SER A 26 -3.26 4.40 -1.56
C SER A 26 -4.61 3.68 -1.66
N GLY A 27 -4.65 2.52 -2.33
CA GLY A 27 -5.84 1.67 -2.42
C GLY A 27 -6.29 1.16 -1.05
N LEU A 28 -5.36 0.71 -0.21
CA LEU A 28 -5.67 0.25 1.14
C LEU A 28 -6.20 1.37 2.04
N LYS A 29 -5.71 2.61 1.86
CA LYS A 29 -6.24 3.78 2.56
C LYS A 29 -7.69 4.09 2.14
N ASN A 30 -8.01 3.96 0.86
CA ASN A 30 -9.39 4.20 0.37
C ASN A 30 -10.41 3.17 0.88
N VAL A 31 -9.97 1.93 1.15
CA VAL A 31 -10.87 0.87 1.65
C VAL A 31 -10.92 0.75 3.18
N ARG A 32 -10.34 1.71 3.94
CA ARG A 32 -10.36 1.71 5.42
C ARG A 32 -11.75 1.49 6.01
N LYS A 33 -12.77 2.17 5.47
CA LYS A 33 -14.17 2.02 5.90
C LYS A 33 -14.71 0.59 5.72
N PHE A 34 -14.32 -0.09 4.65
CA PHE A 34 -14.71 -1.48 4.38
C PHE A 34 -13.96 -2.45 5.31
N ALA A 35 -12.67 -2.19 5.57
CA ALA A 35 -11.88 -2.96 6.52
C ALA A 35 -12.49 -2.88 7.94
N ILE A 36 -12.90 -1.69 8.39
CA ILE A 36 -13.56 -1.50 9.69
C ILE A 36 -14.83 -2.36 9.80
N VAL A 37 -15.70 -2.32 8.79
CA VAL A 37 -16.93 -3.12 8.77
C VAL A 37 -16.62 -4.62 8.75
N GLY A 38 -15.67 -5.05 7.92
CA GLY A 38 -15.27 -6.47 7.85
C GLY A 38 -14.71 -7.01 9.18
N ILE A 39 -13.88 -6.21 9.86
CA ILE A 39 -13.32 -6.58 11.17
C ILE A 39 -14.43 -6.68 12.22
N LEU A 40 -15.38 -5.73 12.24
CA LEU A 40 -16.50 -5.76 13.19
C LEU A 40 -17.43 -6.96 12.96
N VAL A 41 -17.68 -7.32 11.70
CA VAL A 41 -18.49 -8.50 11.34
C VAL A 41 -17.77 -9.79 11.75
N LEU A 42 -16.47 -9.91 11.47
CA LEU A 42 -15.66 -11.05 11.91
C LEU A 42 -15.62 -11.16 13.43
N ALA A 43 -15.46 -10.03 14.13
CA ALA A 43 -15.48 -10.00 15.59
C ALA A 43 -16.81 -10.48 16.15
N ALA A 44 -17.94 -9.97 15.63
CA ALA A 44 -19.28 -10.38 16.04
C ALA A 44 -19.57 -11.87 15.79
N LEU A 45 -18.93 -12.48 14.79
CA LEU A 45 -19.07 -13.91 14.50
C LEU A 45 -18.18 -14.79 15.40
N VAL A 46 -17.02 -14.29 15.80
CA VAL A 46 -16.04 -15.03 16.62
C VAL A 46 -16.31 -14.90 18.12
N THR A 47 -16.73 -13.73 18.59
CA THR A 47 -17.11 -13.49 19.98
C THR A 47 -18.64 -13.38 20.07
N PRO A 48 -19.33 -14.20 20.88
CA PRO A 48 -20.74 -13.92 21.21
C PRO A 48 -20.79 -12.52 21.84
N PRO A 49 -21.85 -11.74 21.54
CA PRO A 49 -21.83 -10.27 21.39
C PRO A 49 -21.50 -9.55 22.69
N ASP A 50 -20.22 -9.52 23.04
CA ASP A 50 -19.67 -8.77 24.15
C ASP A 50 -18.93 -7.55 23.60
N VAL A 51 -19.53 -6.38 23.83
CA VAL A 51 -19.06 -5.09 23.29
C VAL A 51 -17.64 -4.78 23.75
N ILE A 52 -17.26 -5.13 24.98
CA ILE A 52 -15.93 -4.82 25.51
C ILE A 52 -14.87 -5.66 24.79
N THR A 53 -15.08 -6.97 24.71
CA THR A 53 -14.14 -7.84 23.99
C THR A 53 -14.13 -7.60 22.49
N GLN A 54 -15.27 -7.19 21.90
CA GLN A 54 -15.35 -6.78 20.51
C GLN A 54 -14.51 -5.52 20.21
N ILE A 55 -14.53 -4.52 21.10
CA ILE A 55 -13.69 -3.31 20.96
C ILE A 55 -12.20 -3.68 21.09
N ILE A 56 -11.83 -4.52 22.04
CA ILE A 56 -10.44 -4.97 22.22
C ILE A 56 -9.94 -5.69 20.96
N LEU A 57 -10.74 -6.62 20.42
CA LEU A 57 -10.38 -7.37 19.23
C LEU A 57 -10.33 -6.47 17.99
N PHE A 58 -11.25 -5.52 17.87
CA PHE A 58 -11.22 -4.50 16.83
C PHE A 58 -9.92 -3.69 16.87
N VAL A 59 -9.53 -3.17 18.05
CA VAL A 59 -8.30 -2.38 18.19
C VAL A 59 -7.07 -3.19 17.78
N VAL A 60 -7.00 -4.47 18.19
CA VAL A 60 -5.87 -5.34 17.84
C VAL A 60 -5.82 -5.61 16.33
N VAL A 61 -6.92 -6.03 15.72
CA VAL A 61 -6.95 -6.39 14.29
C VAL A 61 -6.81 -5.16 13.40
N TYR A 62 -7.46 -4.05 13.75
CA TYR A 62 -7.33 -2.79 13.04
C TYR A 62 -5.90 -2.23 13.16
N GLY A 63 -5.27 -2.36 14.32
CA GLY A 63 -3.86 -2.02 14.51
C GLY A 63 -2.95 -2.82 13.58
N LEU A 64 -3.19 -4.13 13.45
CA LEU A 64 -2.48 -4.97 12.47
C LEU A 64 -2.70 -4.50 11.04
N TYR A 65 -3.92 -4.12 10.67
CA TYR A 65 -4.22 -3.57 9.34
C TYR A 65 -3.45 -2.28 9.06
N GLU A 66 -3.38 -1.33 9.99
CA GLU A 66 -2.59 -0.10 9.82
C GLU A 66 -1.09 -0.38 9.72
N ILE A 67 -0.56 -1.29 10.53
CA ILE A 67 0.83 -1.75 10.42
C ILE A 67 1.08 -2.32 9.03
N SER A 68 0.15 -3.13 8.51
CA SER A 68 0.24 -3.70 7.15
C SER A 68 0.34 -2.61 6.08
N ILE A 69 -0.49 -1.58 6.16
CA ILE A 69 -0.45 -0.42 5.24
C ILE A 69 0.90 0.27 5.30
N PHE A 70 1.44 0.46 6.51
CA PHE A 70 2.73 1.09 6.70
C PHE A 70 3.88 0.27 6.08
N LEU A 71 3.87 -1.05 6.25
CA LEU A 71 4.85 -1.93 5.60
C LEU A 71 4.73 -1.86 4.07
N VAL A 72 3.52 -1.96 3.52
CA VAL A 72 3.28 -1.84 2.07
C VAL A 72 3.81 -0.50 1.55
N ALA A 73 3.49 0.61 2.22
CA ALA A 73 3.94 1.94 1.82
C ALA A 73 5.47 2.06 1.79
N ARG A 74 6.15 1.49 2.79
CA ARG A 74 7.62 1.50 2.86
C ARG A 74 8.23 0.69 1.71
N VAL A 75 7.61 -0.44 1.38
CA VAL A 75 8.07 -1.31 0.30
C VAL A 75 7.83 -0.65 -1.07
N GLU A 76 6.66 -0.06 -1.29
CA GLU A 76 6.38 0.72 -2.50
C GLU A 76 7.38 1.87 -2.68
N LYS A 77 7.67 2.63 -1.61
CA LYS A 77 8.67 3.72 -1.65
C LYS A 77 10.05 3.20 -2.07
N LYS A 78 10.47 2.06 -1.52
CA LYS A 78 11.75 1.44 -1.86
C LYS A 78 11.80 0.95 -3.31
N ILE A 79 10.71 0.40 -3.82
CA ILE A 79 10.60 -0.04 -5.23
C ILE A 79 10.65 1.18 -6.15
N ASN A 80 9.95 2.27 -5.82
CA ASN A 80 9.97 3.49 -6.61
C ASN A 80 11.35 4.17 -6.62
N GLU A 81 12.07 4.16 -5.49
CA GLU A 81 13.46 4.63 -5.41
C GLU A 81 14.42 3.77 -6.25
N GLN A 82 14.21 2.45 -6.31
CA GLN A 82 15.01 1.54 -7.16
C GLN A 82 14.71 1.74 -8.65
N LEU A 83 13.44 1.92 -9.02
CA LEU A 83 13.06 2.26 -10.40
C LEU A 83 13.63 3.62 -10.84
N ALA A 84 13.71 4.58 -9.91
CA ALA A 84 14.36 5.86 -10.13
C ALA A 84 15.89 5.74 -10.29
N SER A 85 16.55 4.85 -9.54
CA SER A 85 17.99 4.62 -9.70
C SER A 85 18.37 3.82 -10.93
N ASP A 86 17.48 2.95 -11.42
CA ASP A 86 17.71 2.10 -12.59
C ASP A 86 17.44 2.82 -13.93
N GLY A 87 17.16 4.14 -13.90
CA GLY A 87 17.10 4.99 -15.09
C GLY A 87 15.83 4.85 -15.95
N TYR A 88 14.75 4.26 -15.42
CA TYR A 88 13.47 4.10 -16.13
C TYR A 88 12.53 5.31 -16.02
N PHE A 89 12.91 6.34 -15.26
CA PHE A 89 12.31 7.66 -15.39
C PHE A 89 13.22 8.47 -16.31
N GLU A 90 12.88 8.46 -17.61
CA GLU A 90 13.32 9.53 -18.50
C GLU A 90 12.80 10.83 -17.89
N ASP A 91 13.75 11.71 -17.66
CA ASP A 91 13.57 13.01 -17.09
C ASP A 91 12.42 13.75 -17.80
N ALA A 92 11.32 14.01 -17.08
CA ALA A 92 10.36 15.00 -17.55
C ALA A 92 10.92 16.44 -17.41
N SER A 93 12.20 16.60 -17.09
CA SER A 93 12.84 17.90 -16.85
C SER A 93 14.27 18.09 -17.40
N GLU A 94 14.90 17.13 -18.08
CA GLU A 94 16.21 17.37 -18.73
C GLU A 94 16.06 17.61 -20.24
N ASP A 95 16.26 18.87 -20.62
CA ASP A 95 16.77 19.39 -21.89
C ASP A 95 16.22 18.82 -23.21
N PHE A 96 15.24 19.56 -23.76
CA PHE A 96 15.15 19.79 -25.21
C PHE A 96 16.36 20.63 -25.69
N ASP A 97 17.58 20.13 -25.55
CA ASP A 97 18.71 20.56 -26.39
C ASP A 97 18.78 19.55 -27.55
N ASP A 98 17.77 19.58 -28.42
CA ASP A 98 17.75 18.81 -29.66
C ASP A 98 18.73 19.47 -30.67
N PRO A 99 19.88 18.84 -30.97
CA PRO A 99 20.83 19.39 -31.94
C PRO A 99 20.24 19.54 -33.36
N LEU A 100 19.08 18.93 -33.68
CA LEU A 100 18.39 19.14 -34.96
C LEU A 100 17.78 20.55 -35.11
N MET A 101 17.45 21.25 -34.02
CA MET A 101 16.84 22.60 -34.12
C MET A 101 17.83 23.66 -34.61
N LYS A 102 19.13 23.53 -34.33
CA LYS A 102 20.16 24.48 -34.78
C LYS A 102 20.35 24.52 -36.30
N GLU A 103 20.03 23.43 -36.99
CA GLU A 103 20.24 23.30 -38.43
C GLU A 103 19.08 23.88 -39.27
N PHE A 104 17.94 24.16 -38.63
CA PHE A 104 16.81 24.86 -39.25
C PHE A 104 16.95 26.40 -39.16
N ASP A 105 17.57 26.93 -38.10
CA ASP A 105 17.79 28.38 -37.92
C ASP A 105 18.95 28.94 -38.76
N GLU A 106 19.91 28.11 -39.21
CA GLU A 106 21.03 28.56 -40.05
C GLU A 106 20.66 28.77 -41.54
N LYS A 107 19.41 28.50 -41.93
CA LYS A 107 18.94 28.58 -43.33
C LYS A 107 17.96 29.73 -43.62
N GLU A 108 17.76 30.65 -42.69
CA GLU A 108 16.99 31.89 -42.89
C GLU A 108 17.88 33.14 -42.76
#